data_AF-A0A7Y5ZYW6-F1
#
_entry.id   AF-A0A7Y5ZYW6-F1
#
_cell.length_a   1.000
_cell.length_b   1.000
_cell.length_c   1.000
_cell.angle_alpha   90.00
_cell.angle_beta   90.00
_cell.angle_gamma   90.00
#
_symmetry.space_group_name_H-M   'P 1'
#
loop_
_entity.id
_entity.type
_entity.pdbx_description
1 polymer ?
#
loop_
_entity_poly.entity_id
_entity_poly.type
_entity_poly.pdbx_seq_one_letter_code
_entity_poly.pdbx_strand_id
1 'polypeptide(L)'
;MTALALAACSPASVAPLPVGVADYQLGQAYPPAQDVTVVVRDSTATPAPGVYSVCYVNAFQTQPDEAVDPDLLLEPDPAWPDEFLLDTAQRDALTGRVAAVLGRCDEAGFDAVELDNLDSWTRSDGRLDRADTLAIAAEVTDAAHGLGLAVGQKNTPELTADEVAAIGFDFAVAEECHEFDECAAYTALYGDQVLDVEYTGTLADICADPDRLVMTVLRDRELTAPGSPEHVREHC
;
A
#
# COMPACT_ATOMS: atom_id res chain seq x y z
N MET A 1 -22.68 36.26 -28.59
CA MET A 1 -22.48 35.67 -27.26
C MET A 1 -22.33 34.17 -27.45
N THR A 2 -21.10 33.69 -27.47
CA THR A 2 -20.78 32.27 -27.63
C THR A 2 -20.69 31.68 -26.24
N ALA A 3 -21.61 30.78 -25.88
CA ALA A 3 -21.59 30.11 -24.60
C ALA A 3 -20.49 29.03 -24.64
N LEU A 4 -19.49 29.17 -23.78
CA LEU A 4 -18.50 28.14 -23.50
C LEU A 4 -19.18 27.07 -22.64
N ALA A 5 -19.37 25.87 -23.18
CA ALA A 5 -19.80 24.72 -22.38
C ALA A 5 -18.59 24.21 -21.60
N LEU A 6 -18.61 24.41 -20.28
CA LEU A 6 -17.70 23.74 -19.36
C LEU A 6 -18.09 22.25 -19.32
N ALA A 7 -17.30 21.41 -19.98
CA ALA A 7 -17.35 19.98 -19.75
C ALA A 7 -16.81 19.74 -18.35
N ALA A 8 -17.68 19.40 -17.41
CA ALA A 8 -17.25 18.84 -16.14
C ALA A 8 -16.63 17.47 -16.43
N CYS A 9 -15.33 17.33 -16.21
CA CYS A 9 -14.73 15.99 -16.09
C CYS A 9 -15.45 15.31 -14.93
N SER A 10 -16.16 14.22 -15.19
CA SER A 10 -16.49 13.27 -14.13
C SER A 10 -15.16 12.80 -13.53
N PRO A 11 -15.06 12.63 -12.20
CA PRO A 11 -13.88 12.00 -11.61
C PRO A 11 -13.66 10.67 -12.33
N ALA A 12 -12.42 10.41 -12.76
CA ALA A 12 -12.08 9.12 -13.32
C ALA A 12 -12.38 8.06 -12.24
N SER A 13 -13.27 7.12 -12.54
CA SER A 13 -13.50 6.00 -11.62
C SER A 13 -12.29 5.09 -11.69
N VAL A 14 -11.57 4.95 -10.59
CA VAL A 14 -10.50 3.95 -10.46
C VAL A 14 -11.10 2.54 -10.47
N ALA A 15 -10.35 1.57 -11.00
CA ALA A 15 -10.80 0.19 -11.01
C ALA A 15 -10.70 -0.39 -9.59
N PRO A 16 -11.79 -0.96 -9.03
CA PRO A 16 -11.74 -1.53 -7.69
C PRO A 16 -10.80 -2.74 -7.66
N LEU A 17 -10.16 -2.97 -6.51
CA LEU A 17 -9.40 -4.18 -6.23
C LEU A 17 -10.30 -5.41 -6.46
N PRO A 18 -9.91 -6.39 -7.27
CA PRO A 18 -10.68 -7.61 -7.44
C PRO A 18 -10.45 -8.57 -6.27
N VAL A 19 -11.53 -9.16 -5.76
CA VAL A 19 -11.45 -10.23 -4.75
C VAL A 19 -10.99 -11.54 -5.42
N GLY A 20 -9.91 -12.13 -4.93
CA GLY A 20 -9.37 -13.38 -5.47
C GLY A 20 -8.12 -13.86 -4.73
N VAL A 21 -7.05 -14.15 -5.46
CA VAL A 21 -5.81 -14.69 -4.92
C VAL A 21 -4.69 -13.66 -5.10
N ALA A 22 -4.08 -13.26 -3.99
CA ALA A 22 -2.98 -12.31 -3.94
C ALA A 22 -1.60 -12.99 -4.08
N ASP A 23 -0.62 -12.21 -4.50
CA ASP A 23 0.81 -12.55 -4.44
C ASP A 23 1.63 -11.29 -4.13
N TYR A 24 2.24 -11.26 -2.94
CA TYR A 24 3.03 -10.14 -2.44
C TYR A 24 4.51 -10.33 -2.82
N GLN A 25 5.00 -9.53 -3.77
CA GLN A 25 6.27 -9.72 -4.48
C GLN A 25 7.20 -8.49 -4.35
N LEU A 26 7.36 -7.93 -3.14
CA LEU A 26 8.25 -6.77 -2.94
C LEU A 26 9.73 -7.15 -3.02
N GLY A 27 10.12 -8.24 -2.35
CA GLY A 27 11.53 -8.67 -2.30
C GLY A 27 12.08 -9.11 -3.66
N GLN A 28 11.25 -9.75 -4.49
CA GLN A 28 11.60 -10.04 -5.88
C GLN A 28 10.35 -10.25 -6.74
N ALA A 29 10.27 -9.55 -7.87
CA ALA A 29 9.24 -9.78 -8.88
C ALA A 29 9.47 -11.10 -9.65
N TYR A 30 8.42 -11.89 -9.83
CA TYR A 30 8.43 -13.11 -10.65
C TYR A 30 7.07 -13.34 -11.34
N PRO A 31 7.01 -14.09 -12.46
CA PRO A 31 5.73 -14.37 -13.12
C PRO A 31 4.73 -15.02 -12.15
N PRO A 32 3.55 -14.42 -11.92
CA PRO A 32 2.59 -14.96 -10.97
C PRO A 32 2.02 -16.30 -11.45
N ALA A 33 1.53 -17.12 -10.52
CA ALA A 33 0.81 -18.34 -10.84
C ALA A 33 -0.52 -18.04 -11.58
N GLN A 34 -1.06 -19.04 -12.28
CA GLN A 34 -2.21 -18.84 -13.18
C GLN A 34 -3.51 -18.42 -12.47
N ASP A 35 -3.62 -18.75 -11.19
CA ASP A 35 -4.76 -18.47 -10.31
C ASP A 35 -4.67 -17.13 -9.59
N VAL A 36 -3.50 -16.47 -9.62
CA VAL A 36 -3.29 -15.14 -9.04
C VAL A 36 -4.12 -14.10 -9.78
N THR A 37 -4.85 -13.29 -9.03
CA THR A 37 -5.69 -12.19 -9.54
C THR A 37 -5.11 -10.81 -9.22
N VAL A 38 -4.36 -10.71 -8.12
CA VAL A 38 -3.74 -9.47 -7.63
C VAL A 38 -2.26 -9.72 -7.35
N VAL A 39 -1.39 -8.83 -7.81
CA VAL A 39 0.04 -8.84 -7.47
C VAL A 39 0.42 -7.49 -6.89
N VAL A 40 1.18 -7.50 -5.81
CA VAL A 40 1.80 -6.28 -5.27
C VAL A 40 3.30 -6.33 -5.50
N ARG A 41 3.88 -5.25 -6.01
CA ARG A 41 5.31 -5.14 -6.35
C ARG A 41 5.84 -3.78 -5.98
N ASP A 42 7.13 -3.71 -5.66
CA ASP A 42 7.84 -2.46 -5.44
C ASP A 42 7.73 -1.50 -6.65
N SER A 43 7.69 -0.20 -6.37
CA SER A 43 7.62 0.87 -7.38
C SER A 43 8.77 0.90 -8.40
N THR A 44 9.86 0.19 -8.14
CA THR A 44 10.97 0.03 -9.09
C THR A 44 10.83 -1.19 -10.00
N ALA A 45 9.85 -2.07 -9.72
CA ALA A 45 9.57 -3.24 -10.52
C ALA A 45 8.55 -2.97 -11.64
N THR A 46 8.46 -3.89 -12.60
CA THR A 46 7.44 -3.84 -13.65
C THR A 46 6.14 -4.48 -13.15
N PRO A 47 4.94 -3.95 -13.47
CA PRO A 47 3.68 -4.60 -13.12
C PRO A 47 3.53 -5.97 -13.78
N ALA A 48 2.69 -6.83 -13.20
CA ALA A 48 2.42 -8.15 -13.76
C ALA A 48 1.34 -8.06 -14.86
N PRO A 49 1.59 -8.54 -16.09
CA PRO A 49 0.61 -8.43 -17.16
C PRO A 49 -0.60 -9.34 -16.93
N GLY A 50 -1.80 -8.81 -17.15
CA GLY A 50 -3.05 -9.59 -17.17
C GLY A 50 -3.64 -9.90 -15.80
N VAL A 51 -3.08 -9.33 -14.73
CA VAL A 51 -3.60 -9.37 -13.36
C VAL A 51 -3.64 -7.95 -12.82
N TYR A 52 -4.44 -7.71 -11.77
CA TYR A 52 -4.48 -6.39 -11.14
C TYR A 52 -3.17 -6.15 -10.39
N SER A 53 -2.41 -5.12 -10.79
CA SER A 53 -1.07 -4.87 -10.25
C SER A 53 -1.06 -3.65 -9.35
N VAL A 54 -0.67 -3.83 -8.09
CA VAL A 54 -0.53 -2.77 -7.08
C VAL A 54 0.95 -2.38 -6.96
N CYS A 55 1.21 -1.08 -7.03
CA CYS A 55 2.54 -0.47 -6.88
C CYS A 55 2.78 -0.13 -5.40
N TYR A 56 3.74 -0.77 -4.76
CA TYR A 56 4.18 -0.40 -3.41
C TYR A 56 4.94 0.92 -3.43
N VAL A 57 4.50 1.87 -2.61
CA VAL A 57 5.11 3.18 -2.47
C VAL A 57 5.40 3.42 -0.99
N ASN A 58 6.68 3.43 -0.61
CA ASN A 58 7.10 3.91 0.70
C ASN A 58 6.91 5.44 0.78
N ALA A 59 5.73 5.83 1.27
CA ALA A 59 5.22 7.19 1.17
C ALA A 59 5.74 8.09 2.28
N PHE A 60 6.00 7.52 3.46
CA PHE A 60 6.35 8.25 4.68
C PHE A 60 7.75 7.91 5.24
N GLN A 61 8.47 7.00 4.59
CA GLN A 61 9.88 6.72 4.82
C GLN A 61 10.65 6.67 3.49
N THR A 62 11.97 6.73 3.59
CA THR A 62 12.86 6.42 2.45
C THR A 62 12.95 4.92 2.25
N GLN A 63 13.19 4.45 1.02
CA GLN A 63 13.70 3.10 0.82
C GLN A 63 15.23 3.04 1.01
N PRO A 64 15.83 1.86 1.21
CA PRO A 64 17.29 1.71 1.26
C PRO A 64 17.96 2.29 0.01
N ASP A 65 19.05 3.03 0.21
CA ASP A 65 19.83 3.72 -0.82
C ASP A 65 19.07 4.79 -1.65
N GLU A 66 17.88 5.22 -1.21
CA GLU A 66 17.13 6.27 -1.90
C GLU A 66 17.73 7.66 -1.66
N ALA A 67 17.96 8.40 -2.75
CA ALA A 67 18.40 9.79 -2.67
C ALA A 67 17.20 10.73 -2.44
N VAL A 68 17.09 11.27 -1.23
CA VAL A 68 16.06 12.24 -0.83
C VAL A 68 16.72 13.56 -0.41
N ASP A 69 15.97 14.66 -0.52
CA ASP A 69 16.39 15.96 0.00
C ASP A 69 16.69 15.84 1.51
N PRO A 70 17.92 16.16 1.98
CA PRO A 70 18.25 16.09 3.39
C PRO A 70 17.34 16.91 4.30
N ASP A 71 16.72 17.98 3.78
CA ASP A 71 15.79 18.82 4.55
C ASP A 71 14.43 18.14 4.79
N LEU A 72 14.15 17.02 4.11
CA LEU A 72 12.96 16.19 4.29
C LEU A 72 13.21 15.01 5.26
N LEU A 73 14.47 14.76 5.65
CA LEU A 73 14.81 13.61 6.49
C LEU A 73 14.70 13.94 7.98
N LEU A 74 14.09 13.02 8.74
CA LEU A 74 14.20 12.96 10.19
C LEU A 74 15.22 11.89 10.59
N GLU A 75 15.09 11.32 11.78
CA GLU A 75 15.95 10.22 12.25
C GLU A 75 15.61 8.90 11.54
N PRO A 76 16.54 7.93 11.51
CA PRO A 76 16.25 6.58 11.07
C PRO A 76 15.08 5.96 11.84
N ASP A 77 14.25 5.15 11.18
CA ASP A 77 13.22 4.39 11.87
C ASP A 77 13.89 3.35 12.79
N PRO A 78 13.51 3.25 14.08
CA PRO A 78 14.07 2.23 14.98
C PRO A 78 13.81 0.78 14.56
N ALA A 79 12.75 0.52 13.80
CA ALA A 79 12.42 -0.78 13.21
C ALA A 79 13.19 -1.05 11.91
N TRP A 80 13.55 0.00 11.16
CA TRP A 80 14.23 -0.06 9.86
C TRP A 80 15.42 0.91 9.83
N PRO A 81 16.59 0.55 10.41
CA PRO A 81 17.68 1.49 10.66
C PRO A 81 18.38 2.06 9.42
N ASP A 82 18.10 1.50 8.24
CA ASP A 82 18.56 1.95 6.93
C ASP A 82 17.52 2.82 6.20
N GLU A 83 16.35 3.03 6.80
CA GLU A 83 15.28 3.90 6.30
C GLU A 83 15.08 5.10 7.24
N PHE A 84 14.84 6.28 6.67
CA PHE A 84 14.62 7.53 7.39
C PHE A 84 13.14 7.90 7.35
N LEU A 85 12.62 8.35 8.50
CA LEU A 85 11.29 8.96 8.57
C LEU A 85 11.28 10.28 7.76
N LEU A 86 10.20 10.55 7.03
CA LEU A 86 10.06 11.78 6.24
C LEU A 86 9.26 12.85 6.99
N ASP A 87 9.77 14.08 7.03
CA ASP A 87 9.19 15.19 7.78
C ASP A 87 7.86 15.66 7.16
N THR A 88 6.74 15.37 7.84
CA THR A 88 5.39 15.79 7.40
C THR A 88 5.19 17.30 7.50
N ALA A 89 6.03 18.03 8.26
CA ALA A 89 6.02 19.49 8.25
C ALA A 89 6.48 20.07 6.89
N GLN A 90 7.24 19.30 6.12
CA GLN A 90 7.69 19.63 4.76
C GLN A 90 6.69 19.13 3.70
N ARG A 91 5.40 19.39 3.93
CA ARG A 91 4.27 18.89 3.14
C ARG A 91 4.45 18.97 1.61
N ASP A 92 4.79 20.13 1.08
CA ASP A 92 4.97 20.32 -0.37
C ASP A 92 6.11 19.46 -0.95
N ALA A 93 7.22 19.32 -0.21
CA ALA A 93 8.34 18.50 -0.62
C ALA A 93 7.99 17.00 -0.55
N LEU A 94 7.30 16.58 0.51
CA LEU A 94 6.88 15.19 0.70
C LEU A 94 5.87 14.76 -0.39
N THR A 95 4.80 15.54 -0.58
CA THR A 95 3.80 15.29 -1.62
C THR A 95 4.42 15.30 -3.01
N GLY A 96 5.35 16.23 -3.30
CA GLY A 96 6.08 16.27 -4.56
C GLY A 96 6.94 15.02 -4.80
N ARG A 97 7.63 14.50 -3.77
CA ARG A 97 8.36 13.23 -3.85
C ARG A 97 7.41 12.07 -4.17
N VAL A 98 6.34 11.93 -3.40
CA VAL A 98 5.40 10.82 -3.57
C VAL A 98 4.70 10.89 -4.93
N ALA A 99 4.28 12.07 -5.37
CA ALA A 99 3.68 12.28 -6.69
C ALA A 99 4.62 11.87 -7.85
N ALA A 100 5.94 12.08 -7.69
CA ALA A 100 6.91 11.60 -8.67
C ALA A 100 7.01 10.07 -8.72
N VAL A 101 6.74 9.37 -7.61
CA VAL A 101 6.64 7.90 -7.58
C VAL A 101 5.32 7.44 -8.21
N LEU A 102 4.19 8.08 -7.86
CA LEU A 102 2.89 7.78 -8.45
C LEU A 102 2.91 7.90 -9.98
N GLY A 103 3.54 8.96 -10.51
CA GLY A 103 3.71 9.12 -11.95
C GLY A 103 4.49 7.98 -12.61
N ARG A 104 5.51 7.42 -11.94
CA ARG A 104 6.21 6.23 -12.44
C ARG A 104 5.34 4.97 -12.39
N CYS A 105 4.52 4.81 -11.35
CA CYS A 105 3.57 3.69 -11.26
C CYS A 105 2.54 3.75 -12.40
N ASP A 106 1.97 4.94 -12.68
CA ASP A 106 1.07 5.16 -13.82
C ASP A 106 1.76 4.88 -15.17
N GLU A 107 2.94 5.48 -15.40
CA GLU A 107 3.71 5.28 -16.63
C GLU A 107 4.09 3.80 -16.86
N ALA A 108 4.35 3.05 -15.80
CA ALA A 108 4.64 1.62 -15.87
C ALA A 108 3.38 0.76 -16.12
N GLY A 109 2.19 1.30 -15.85
CA GLY A 109 0.90 0.65 -16.07
C GLY A 109 0.39 -0.17 -14.89
N PHE A 110 0.67 0.26 -13.65
CA PHE A 110 0.01 -0.29 -12.47
C PHE A 110 -1.47 0.15 -12.42
N ASP A 111 -2.32 -0.65 -11.76
CA ASP A 111 -3.74 -0.36 -11.59
C ASP A 111 -4.03 0.41 -10.29
N ALA A 112 -3.12 0.27 -9.31
CA ALA A 112 -3.26 0.84 -7.97
C ALA A 112 -1.91 1.09 -7.33
N VAL A 113 -1.94 1.79 -6.20
CA VAL A 113 -0.81 1.99 -5.29
C VAL A 113 -1.19 1.57 -3.88
N GLU A 114 -0.22 1.11 -3.10
CA GLU A 114 -0.34 1.04 -1.63
C GLU A 114 0.62 2.05 -1.01
N LEU A 115 0.13 2.83 -0.03
CA LEU A 115 0.92 3.87 0.63
C LEU A 115 1.46 3.34 1.96
N ASP A 116 2.72 2.89 1.95
CA ASP A 116 3.36 2.29 3.13
C ASP A 116 3.87 3.32 4.13
N ASN A 117 4.10 2.82 5.35
CA ASN A 117 4.58 3.56 6.52
C ASN A 117 3.69 4.71 6.96
N LEU A 118 2.39 4.63 6.64
CA LEU A 118 1.38 5.59 7.07
C LEU A 118 1.46 5.83 8.58
N ASP A 119 1.61 4.77 9.38
CA ASP A 119 1.69 4.78 10.84
C ASP A 119 3.01 5.31 11.45
N SER A 120 3.92 5.89 10.64
CA SER A 120 5.24 6.36 11.09
C SER A 120 5.20 7.31 12.30
N TRP A 121 4.09 8.02 12.53
CA TRP A 121 3.93 8.85 13.73
C TRP A 121 4.09 8.06 15.03
N THR A 122 3.73 6.78 15.04
CA THR A 122 3.83 5.90 16.21
C THR A 122 5.28 5.59 16.60
N ARG A 123 6.21 5.68 15.65
CA ARG A 123 7.65 5.38 15.79
C ARG A 123 8.55 6.61 15.71
N SER A 124 7.96 7.81 15.68
CA SER A 124 8.68 9.06 15.44
C SER A 124 9.18 9.81 16.68
N ASP A 125 9.01 9.25 17.89
CA ASP A 125 9.25 9.97 19.15
C ASP A 125 8.54 11.34 19.25
N GLY A 126 7.36 11.45 18.63
CA GLY A 126 6.54 12.65 18.62
C GLY A 126 7.00 13.73 17.63
N ARG A 127 7.83 13.37 16.64
CA ARG A 127 8.29 14.28 15.58
C ARG A 127 7.32 14.38 14.41
N LEU A 128 6.51 13.35 14.20
CA LEU A 128 5.45 13.33 13.20
C LEU A 128 4.08 13.43 13.90
N ASP A 129 3.21 14.26 13.34
CA ASP A 129 1.84 14.43 13.82
C ASP A 129 0.87 13.62 12.95
N ARG A 130 -0.03 12.86 13.59
CA ARG A 130 -1.01 12.04 12.89
C ARG A 130 -1.90 12.86 11.96
N ALA A 131 -2.34 14.05 12.37
CA ALA A 131 -3.23 14.85 11.52
C ALA A 131 -2.51 15.37 10.27
N ASP A 132 -1.23 15.75 10.39
CA ASP A 132 -0.42 16.14 9.23
C ASP A 132 -0.21 14.95 8.28
N THR A 133 0.12 13.76 8.81
CA THR A 133 0.25 12.54 8.02
C THR A 133 -1.02 12.21 7.23
N LEU A 134 -2.18 12.20 7.90
CA LEU A 134 -3.45 11.88 7.23
C LEU A 134 -3.85 12.95 6.20
N ALA A 135 -3.54 14.22 6.46
CA ALA A 135 -3.79 15.29 5.49
C ALA A 135 -2.90 15.18 4.24
N ILE A 136 -1.67 14.67 4.38
CA ILE A 136 -0.77 14.37 3.27
C ILE A 136 -1.26 13.12 2.52
N ALA A 137 -1.68 12.07 3.24
CA ALA A 137 -2.26 10.88 2.62
C ALA A 137 -3.48 11.23 1.75
N ALA A 138 -4.34 12.14 2.19
CA ALA A 138 -5.47 12.63 1.39
C ALA A 138 -5.03 13.33 0.10
N GLU A 139 -4.04 14.24 0.16
CA GLU A 139 -3.50 14.90 -1.04
C GLU A 139 -2.84 13.94 -2.03
N VAL A 140 -2.09 12.96 -1.51
CA VAL A 140 -1.46 11.91 -2.31
C VAL A 140 -2.52 11.01 -2.95
N THR A 141 -3.59 10.69 -2.22
CA THR A 141 -4.70 9.88 -2.72
C THR A 141 -5.45 10.59 -3.84
N ASP A 142 -5.76 11.88 -3.68
CA ASP A 142 -6.34 12.71 -4.73
C ASP A 142 -5.46 12.75 -5.99
N ALA A 143 -4.14 12.84 -5.83
CA ALA A 143 -3.20 12.81 -6.94
C ALA A 143 -3.18 11.44 -7.66
N ALA A 144 -3.19 10.33 -6.91
CA ALA A 144 -3.24 8.97 -7.46
C ALA A 144 -4.55 8.72 -8.23
N HIS A 145 -5.69 9.11 -7.67
CA HIS A 145 -6.99 9.05 -8.35
C HIS A 145 -7.00 9.87 -9.64
N GLY A 146 -6.32 11.03 -9.65
CA GLY A 146 -6.14 11.85 -10.85
C GLY A 146 -5.35 11.15 -11.98
N LEU A 147 -4.51 10.18 -11.63
CA LEU A 147 -3.78 9.29 -12.55
C LEU A 147 -4.57 8.00 -12.88
N GLY A 148 -5.73 7.78 -12.25
CA GLY A 148 -6.52 6.57 -12.43
C GLY A 148 -6.06 5.37 -11.59
N LEU A 149 -5.19 5.59 -10.61
CA LEU A 149 -4.68 4.58 -9.69
C LEU A 149 -5.58 4.50 -8.46
N ALA A 150 -6.11 3.31 -8.12
CA ALA A 150 -6.74 3.11 -6.82
C ALA A 150 -5.70 3.16 -5.69
N VAL A 151 -6.11 3.47 -4.46
CA VAL A 151 -5.19 3.68 -3.33
C VAL A 151 -5.51 2.77 -2.16
N GLY A 152 -4.52 1.98 -1.76
CA GLY A 152 -4.56 1.10 -0.61
C GLY A 152 -4.00 1.75 0.65
N GLN A 153 -4.72 1.63 1.76
CA GLN A 153 -4.18 1.82 3.10
C GLN A 153 -3.22 0.66 3.40
N LYS A 154 -1.97 0.94 3.80
CA LYS A 154 -1.07 -0.09 4.33
C LYS A 154 -1.05 -0.06 5.85
N ASN A 155 -1.32 -1.22 6.46
CA ASN A 155 -1.40 -1.41 7.91
C ASN A 155 -2.29 -0.33 8.58
N THR A 156 -1.93 0.19 9.76
CA THR A 156 -2.67 1.26 10.46
C THR A 156 -4.13 0.88 10.80
N PRO A 157 -4.36 -0.24 11.52
CA PRO A 157 -5.70 -0.76 11.80
C PRO A 157 -6.57 0.20 12.63
N GLU A 158 -5.97 1.18 13.30
CA GLU A 158 -6.64 2.15 14.16
C GLU A 158 -7.33 3.31 13.42
N LEU A 159 -7.26 3.38 12.08
CA LEU A 159 -8.00 4.38 11.33
C LEU A 159 -9.51 4.24 11.53
N THR A 160 -10.18 5.37 11.68
CA THR A 160 -11.63 5.43 11.77
C THR A 160 -12.26 5.49 10.38
N ALA A 161 -13.55 5.15 10.27
CA ALA A 161 -14.29 5.27 9.02
C ALA A 161 -14.31 6.71 8.47
N ASP A 162 -14.35 7.73 9.34
CA ASP A 162 -14.29 9.13 8.92
C ASP A 162 -12.91 9.50 8.36
N GLU A 163 -11.83 8.96 8.94
CA GLU A 163 -10.46 9.18 8.46
C GLU A 163 -10.23 8.48 7.11
N VAL A 164 -10.66 7.23 6.96
CA VAL A 164 -10.60 6.50 5.69
C VAL A 164 -11.38 7.24 4.60
N ALA A 165 -12.59 7.70 4.90
CA ALA A 165 -13.41 8.45 3.95
C ALA A 165 -12.82 9.83 3.60
N ALA A 166 -12.17 10.49 4.56
CA ALA A 166 -11.51 11.78 4.33
C ALA A 166 -10.24 11.66 3.49
N ILE A 167 -9.51 10.56 3.63
CA ILE A 167 -8.32 10.27 2.81
C ILE A 167 -8.72 9.78 1.42
N GLY A 168 -9.77 8.95 1.33
CA GLY A 168 -10.26 8.38 0.08
C GLY A 168 -9.65 7.03 -0.28
N PHE A 169 -9.18 6.25 0.70
CA PHE A 169 -8.68 4.89 0.44
C PHE A 169 -9.77 3.98 -0.17
N ASP A 170 -9.37 3.17 -1.15
CA ASP A 170 -10.25 2.27 -1.90
C ASP A 170 -10.23 0.82 -1.39
N PHE A 171 -9.11 0.43 -0.76
CA PHE A 171 -8.86 -0.91 -0.21
C PHE A 171 -7.81 -0.83 0.91
N ALA A 172 -7.50 -1.97 1.53
CA ALA A 172 -6.38 -2.08 2.46
C ALA A 172 -5.44 -3.25 2.11
N VAL A 173 -4.19 -3.10 2.51
CA VAL A 173 -3.17 -4.15 2.56
C VAL A 173 -2.72 -4.23 4.01
N ALA A 174 -2.93 -5.37 4.63
CA ALA A 174 -2.52 -5.65 5.99
C ALA A 174 -1.37 -6.66 6.00
N GLU A 175 -0.44 -6.49 6.92
CA GLU A 175 0.53 -7.51 7.27
C GLU A 175 0.17 -8.07 8.64
N GLU A 176 0.13 -9.39 8.73
CA GLU A 176 -0.02 -10.15 9.98
C GLU A 176 -1.33 -9.84 10.74
N CYS A 177 -2.44 -9.54 10.03
CA CYS A 177 -3.70 -9.21 10.72
C CYS A 177 -4.24 -10.38 11.53
N HIS A 178 -4.00 -11.62 11.10
CA HIS A 178 -4.44 -12.81 11.82
C HIS A 178 -3.52 -13.06 13.03
N GLU A 179 -2.19 -12.91 12.88
CA GLU A 179 -1.25 -13.02 14.01
C GLU A 179 -1.56 -12.00 15.13
N PHE A 180 -2.01 -10.78 14.77
CA PHE A 180 -2.26 -9.70 15.72
C PHE A 180 -3.74 -9.51 16.13
N ASP A 181 -4.66 -10.39 15.71
CA ASP A 181 -6.11 -10.27 15.95
C ASP A 181 -6.72 -8.95 15.41
N GLU A 182 -6.24 -8.46 14.26
CA GLU A 182 -6.60 -7.15 13.67
C GLU A 182 -7.51 -7.24 12.43
N CYS A 183 -7.74 -8.43 11.86
CA CYS A 183 -8.48 -8.57 10.60
C CYS A 183 -9.91 -7.96 10.63
N ALA A 184 -10.56 -7.99 11.80
CA ALA A 184 -11.88 -7.40 11.98
C ALA A 184 -11.90 -5.87 11.83
N ALA A 185 -10.79 -5.19 12.17
CA ALA A 185 -10.68 -3.74 12.01
C ALA A 185 -10.70 -3.34 10.53
N TYR A 186 -9.97 -4.07 9.69
CA TYR A 186 -9.99 -3.86 8.24
C TYR A 186 -11.33 -4.26 7.61
N THR A 187 -11.88 -5.43 7.98
CA THR A 187 -13.17 -5.90 7.45
C THR A 187 -14.30 -4.91 7.72
N ALA A 188 -14.31 -4.26 8.89
CA ALA A 188 -15.31 -3.27 9.25
C ALA A 188 -15.30 -2.03 8.34
N LEU A 189 -14.15 -1.69 7.75
CA LEU A 189 -13.95 -0.51 6.90
C LEU A 189 -14.06 -0.85 5.40
N TYR A 190 -13.56 -2.02 5.00
CA TYR A 190 -13.33 -2.36 3.59
C TYR A 190 -14.09 -3.61 3.11
N GLY A 191 -14.71 -4.38 4.01
CA GLY A 191 -15.30 -5.68 3.67
C GLY A 191 -14.25 -6.64 3.08
N ASP A 192 -14.52 -7.19 1.89
CA ASP A 192 -13.61 -8.11 1.20
C ASP A 192 -12.47 -7.40 0.45
N GLN A 193 -12.43 -6.06 0.43
CA GLN A 193 -11.41 -5.27 -0.26
C GLN A 193 -10.14 -5.13 0.59
N VAL A 194 -9.65 -6.26 1.11
CA VAL A 194 -8.43 -6.30 1.93
C VAL A 194 -7.55 -7.45 1.48
N LEU A 195 -6.30 -7.13 1.16
CA LEU A 195 -5.22 -8.09 0.96
C LEU A 195 -4.48 -8.25 2.28
N ASP A 196 -4.25 -9.49 2.69
CA ASP A 196 -3.53 -9.79 3.93
C ASP A 196 -2.31 -10.66 3.64
N VAL A 197 -1.18 -10.31 4.26
CA VAL A 197 0.09 -11.01 4.12
C VAL A 197 0.52 -11.51 5.49
N GLU A 198 0.52 -12.82 5.66
CA GLU A 198 0.99 -13.48 6.87
C GLU A 198 2.44 -13.95 6.67
N TYR A 199 3.28 -13.81 7.70
CA TYR A 199 4.68 -14.27 7.67
C TYR A 199 4.96 -15.39 8.67
N THR A 200 4.01 -15.66 9.57
CA THR A 200 4.12 -16.64 10.65
C THR A 200 2.95 -17.62 10.61
N GLY A 201 2.97 -18.58 11.52
CA GLY A 201 1.93 -19.60 11.63
C GLY A 201 2.02 -20.67 10.54
N THR A 202 0.89 -21.33 10.29
CA THR A 202 0.75 -22.34 9.23
C THR A 202 -0.49 -22.05 8.40
N LEU A 203 -0.44 -22.40 7.11
CA LEU A 203 -1.61 -22.26 6.24
C LEU A 203 -2.85 -22.95 6.81
N ALA A 204 -2.68 -24.11 7.44
CA ALA A 204 -3.80 -24.86 8.00
C ALA A 204 -4.49 -24.11 9.15
N ASP A 205 -3.73 -23.42 10.00
CA ASP A 205 -4.28 -22.64 11.12
C ASP A 205 -4.99 -21.39 10.59
N ILE A 206 -4.32 -20.65 9.69
CA ILE A 206 -4.88 -19.44 9.04
C ILE A 206 -6.19 -19.80 8.32
N CYS A 207 -6.21 -20.86 7.51
CA CYS A 207 -7.41 -21.25 6.77
C CYS A 207 -8.54 -21.80 7.66
N ALA A 208 -8.23 -22.20 8.90
CA ALA A 208 -9.22 -22.70 9.85
C ALA A 208 -9.91 -21.55 10.62
N ASP A 209 -9.31 -20.35 10.64
CA ASP A 209 -9.92 -19.18 11.25
C ASP A 209 -11.10 -18.68 10.40
N PRO A 210 -12.34 -18.64 10.94
CA PRO A 210 -13.48 -18.07 10.23
C PRO A 210 -13.41 -16.55 10.05
N ASP A 211 -12.61 -15.84 10.84
CA ASP A 211 -12.48 -14.38 10.83
C ASP A 211 -11.32 -13.89 9.94
N ARG A 212 -10.60 -14.81 9.28
CA ARG A 212 -9.57 -14.46 8.30
C ARG A 212 -10.14 -13.63 7.14
N LEU A 213 -9.27 -12.86 6.51
CA LEU A 213 -9.61 -12.16 5.27
C LEU A 213 -9.65 -13.13 4.08
N VAL A 214 -10.41 -12.78 3.05
CA VAL A 214 -10.57 -13.64 1.85
C VAL A 214 -9.27 -13.75 1.08
N MET A 215 -8.53 -12.64 0.94
CA MET A 215 -7.28 -12.56 0.20
C MET A 215 -6.05 -12.62 1.12
N THR A 216 -6.03 -13.58 2.04
CA THR A 216 -4.85 -13.87 2.87
C THR A 216 -3.86 -14.76 2.12
N VAL A 217 -2.59 -14.34 2.09
CA VAL A 217 -1.46 -15.11 1.56
C VAL A 217 -0.38 -15.27 2.63
N LEU A 218 0.07 -16.50 2.87
CA LEU A 218 1.24 -16.80 3.68
C LEU A 218 2.50 -16.66 2.81
N ARG A 219 3.43 -15.81 3.22
CA ARG A 219 4.71 -15.56 2.54
C ARG A 219 5.90 -15.77 3.47
N ASP A 220 7.07 -15.96 2.88
CA ASP A 220 8.33 -15.80 3.60
C ASP A 220 8.64 -14.31 3.81
N ARG A 221 9.25 -13.96 4.96
CA ARG A 221 9.45 -12.55 5.36
C ARG A 221 10.33 -11.75 4.40
N GLU A 222 11.27 -12.41 3.74
CA GLU A 222 12.15 -11.80 2.72
C GLU A 222 11.48 -11.72 1.33
N LEU A 223 10.23 -12.20 1.21
CA LEU A 223 9.42 -12.14 0.00
C LEU A 223 10.14 -12.67 -1.24
N THR A 224 10.87 -13.76 -1.07
CA THR A 224 11.72 -14.35 -2.10
C THR A 224 10.91 -14.95 -3.25
N ALA A 225 11.58 -15.18 -4.39
CA ALA A 225 10.98 -15.78 -5.59
C ALA A 225 11.11 -17.31 -5.63
N PRO A 226 10.28 -18.00 -6.46
CA PRO A 226 10.42 -19.43 -6.71
C PRO A 226 11.85 -19.82 -7.10
N GLY A 227 12.40 -20.81 -6.40
CA GLY A 227 13.79 -21.28 -6.55
C GLY A 227 14.69 -20.92 -5.37
N SER A 228 14.28 -19.97 -4.53
CA SER A 228 14.86 -19.82 -3.19
C SER A 228 14.45 -21.00 -2.29
N PRO A 229 15.34 -21.54 -1.44
CA PRO A 229 14.97 -22.53 -0.43
C PRO A 229 14.05 -21.97 0.67
N GLU A 230 13.97 -20.64 0.78
CA GLU A 230 13.15 -19.92 1.77
C GLU A 230 11.78 -19.54 1.21
N HIS A 231 11.55 -19.72 -0.09
CA HIS A 231 10.31 -19.29 -0.75
C HIS A 231 9.08 -20.01 -0.16
N VAL A 232 8.17 -19.22 0.40
CA VAL A 232 6.85 -19.67 0.86
C VAL A 232 5.81 -18.80 0.16
N ARG A 233 4.86 -19.41 -0.54
CA ARG A 233 3.69 -18.70 -1.09
C ARG A 233 2.50 -19.63 -1.10
N GLU A 234 1.67 -19.49 -0.08
CA GLU A 234 0.53 -20.37 0.17
C GLU A 234 -0.72 -19.54 0.45
N HIS A 235 -1.89 -20.03 0.05
CA HIS A 235 -3.16 -19.35 0.32
C HIS A 235 -4.28 -20.39 0.44
N CYS A 236 -5.36 -19.97 1.09
CA CYS A 236 -6.64 -20.66 1.07
C CYS A 236 -7.34 -20.40 -0.29
#